data_AF-A0A7X9RKV5-F1
#
_entry.id   AF-A0A7X9RKV5-F1
#
_cell.length_a   1.000
_cell.length_b   1.000
_cell.length_c   1.000
_cell.angle_alpha   90.00
_cell.angle_beta   90.00
_cell.angle_gamma   90.00
#
_symmetry.space_group_name_H-M   'P 1'
#
loop_
_entity.id
_entity.type
_entity.pdbx_description
1 polymer ?
#
loop_
_entity_poly.entity_id
_entity_poly.type
_entity_poly.pdbx_seq_one_letter_code
_entity_poly.pdbx_strand_id
1 'polypeptide(L)'
;MNRNTTTAGKSKASLAAWFENTPEYGQCRELGVSDFDIDAIESDLALYVKEHDIGDFGDIPEAELVAAIADHTDTRTRLYFLLGFWGAEFDGYYSRGGCWYHIDLDQAVNDDGKAVYDRYELTVIVSAFDGLPSSRRIYRFTAADIEDFARTR
;
A
#
# COMPACT_ATOMS: atom_id res chain seq x y z
N MET A 1 7.37 4.77 -19.03
CA MET A 1 8.61 5.06 -18.30
C MET A 1 8.80 3.93 -17.30
N ASN A 2 9.86 3.13 -17.44
CA ASN A 2 10.17 1.99 -16.56
C ASN A 2 10.79 2.50 -15.26
N ARG A 3 10.15 2.28 -14.11
CA ARG A 3 10.74 2.49 -12.78
C ARG A 3 11.23 1.14 -12.22
N ASN A 4 12.33 0.63 -12.77
CA ASN A 4 13.16 -0.33 -12.06
C ASN A 4 14.07 0.46 -11.11
N THR A 5 13.60 0.74 -9.91
CA THR A 5 14.48 1.18 -8.83
C THR A 5 15.03 -0.06 -8.14
N THR A 6 16.16 -0.55 -8.66
CA THR A 6 17.02 -1.54 -8.01
C THR A 6 17.27 -1.15 -6.55
N THR A 7 16.83 -1.99 -5.62
CA THR A 7 17.06 -1.93 -4.16
C THR A 7 18.49 -2.25 -3.74
N ALA A 8 19.41 -2.41 -4.71
CA ALA A 8 20.81 -2.66 -4.43
C ALA A 8 21.50 -1.40 -3.84
N GLY A 9 21.75 -1.43 -2.53
CA GLY A 9 22.79 -0.61 -1.90
C GLY A 9 22.36 0.57 -1.04
N LYS A 10 21.27 0.48 -0.26
CA LYS A 10 20.96 1.49 0.78
C LYS A 10 21.36 0.97 2.15
N SER A 11 22.51 1.44 2.66
CA SER A 11 22.93 1.18 4.04
C SER A 11 21.92 1.72 5.05
N LYS A 12 21.56 0.92 6.06
CA LYS A 12 21.31 1.23 7.49
C LYS A 12 20.65 2.56 7.93
N ALA A 13 20.04 3.32 7.03
CA ALA A 13 19.09 4.35 7.40
C ALA A 13 17.83 3.59 7.87
N SER A 14 17.35 3.87 9.08
CA SER A 14 16.17 3.21 9.64
C SER A 14 15.03 3.16 8.62
N LEU A 15 14.16 2.16 8.72
CA LEU A 15 13.00 2.06 7.84
C LEU A 15 12.18 3.37 7.88
N ALA A 16 12.10 4.01 9.05
CA ALA A 16 11.60 5.37 9.22
C ALA A 16 12.27 6.39 8.28
N ALA A 17 13.61 6.41 8.22
CA ALA A 17 14.34 7.29 7.30
C ALA A 17 14.11 6.92 5.82
N TRP A 18 13.89 5.65 5.50
CA TRP A 18 13.48 5.26 4.15
C TRP A 18 12.07 5.76 3.80
N PHE A 19 11.11 5.62 4.71
CA PHE A 19 9.76 6.18 4.57
C PHE A 19 9.79 7.70 4.42
N GLU A 20 10.50 8.41 5.30
CA GLU A 20 10.60 9.88 5.27
C GLU A 20 11.14 10.43 3.95
N ASN A 21 11.98 9.67 3.25
CA ASN A 21 12.54 10.05 1.96
C ASN A 21 11.71 9.58 0.75
N THR A 22 10.58 8.92 0.99
CA THR A 22 9.66 8.45 -0.05
C THR A 22 8.60 9.52 -0.32
N PRO A 23 8.46 10.02 -1.57
CA PRO A 23 7.49 11.06 -1.92
C PRO A 23 6.06 10.77 -1.46
N GLU A 24 5.65 9.51 -1.53
CA GLU A 24 4.31 9.02 -1.20
C GLU A 24 4.04 9.10 0.31
N TYR A 25 5.05 8.89 1.15
CA TYR A 25 4.95 9.13 2.59
C TYR A 25 4.81 10.63 2.90
N GLY A 26 5.54 11.49 2.19
CA GLY A 26 5.38 12.94 2.26
C GLY A 26 3.95 13.38 1.92
N GLN A 27 3.37 12.83 0.85
CA GLN A 27 1.99 13.08 0.46
C GLN A 27 0.99 12.61 1.53
N CYS A 28 1.20 11.44 2.14
CA CYS A 28 0.35 10.96 3.23
C CYS A 28 0.37 11.92 4.43
N ARG A 29 1.54 12.46 4.79
CA ARG A 29 1.67 13.46 5.85
C ARG A 29 0.98 14.79 5.50
N GLU A 30 1.15 15.27 4.27
CA GLU A 30 0.52 16.52 3.80
C GLU A 30 -1.01 16.43 3.80
N LEU A 31 -1.54 15.26 3.45
CA LEU A 31 -2.99 14.98 3.43
C LEU A 31 -3.55 14.67 4.82
N GLY A 32 -2.72 14.63 5.88
CA GLY A 32 -3.18 14.26 7.23
C GLY A 32 -3.73 12.82 7.32
N VAL A 33 -3.31 11.96 6.39
CA VAL A 33 -3.63 10.53 6.30
C VAL A 33 -2.47 9.68 6.81
N SER A 34 -1.75 10.15 7.83
CA SER A 34 -0.55 9.49 8.34
C SER A 34 -0.76 9.00 9.77
N ASP A 35 -1.43 7.87 9.93
CA ASP A 35 -1.39 7.09 11.17
C ASP A 35 -0.56 5.82 10.94
N PHE A 36 0.67 6.01 10.42
CA PHE A 36 1.65 4.95 10.34
C PHE A 36 2.23 4.74 11.74
N ASP A 37 1.95 3.59 12.35
CA ASP A 37 2.70 3.15 13.53
C ASP A 37 4.06 2.62 13.07
N ILE A 38 4.97 3.55 12.78
CA ILE A 38 6.31 3.23 12.27
C ILE A 38 7.07 2.34 13.25
N ASP A 39 6.88 2.54 14.55
CA ASP A 39 7.54 1.76 15.58
C ASP A 39 7.03 0.29 15.57
N ALA A 40 5.73 0.08 15.37
CA ALA A 40 5.16 -1.26 15.20
C ALA A 40 5.64 -1.93 13.89
N ILE A 41 5.65 -1.21 12.77
CA ILE A 41 6.15 -1.73 11.49
C ILE A 41 7.63 -2.12 11.60
N GLU A 42 8.46 -1.26 12.21
CA GLU A 42 9.88 -1.54 12.43
C GLU A 42 10.09 -2.77 13.32
N SER A 43 9.27 -2.92 14.36
CA SER A 43 9.34 -4.06 15.28
C SER A 43 9.05 -5.39 14.58
N ASP A 44 8.00 -5.44 13.75
CA ASP A 44 7.63 -6.64 13.00
C ASP A 44 8.67 -7.01 11.94
N LEU A 45 9.18 -6.02 11.20
CA LEU A 45 10.23 -6.28 10.21
C LEU A 45 11.56 -6.66 10.84
N ALA A 46 11.91 -6.09 12.01
CA ALA A 46 13.09 -6.51 12.76
C ALA A 46 12.99 -7.97 13.23
N LEU A 47 11.79 -8.42 13.61
CA LEU A 47 11.54 -9.82 13.94
C LEU A 47 11.73 -10.71 12.70
N TYR A 48 11.14 -10.34 11.57
CA TYR A 48 11.29 -11.07 10.30
C TYR A 48 12.76 -11.19 9.88
N VAL A 49 13.52 -10.08 9.92
CA VAL A 49 14.95 -10.05 9.62
C VAL A 49 15.73 -11.05 10.48
N LYS A 50 15.42 -11.11 11.77
CA LYS A 50 16.06 -12.03 12.71
C LYS A 50 15.67 -13.49 12.47
N GLU A 51 14.40 -13.76 12.19
CA GLU A 51 13.88 -15.12 11.97
C GLU A 51 14.42 -15.75 10.68
N HIS A 52 14.69 -14.92 9.67
CA HIS A 52 15.12 -15.35 8.34
C HIS A 52 16.62 -15.12 8.07
N ASP A 53 17.40 -14.74 9.09
CA ASP A 53 18.85 -14.43 9.00
C ASP A 53 19.19 -13.45 7.87
N ILE A 54 18.39 -12.40 7.76
CA ILE A 54 18.54 -11.35 6.75
C ILE A 54 19.55 -10.31 7.29
N GLY A 55 20.51 -9.91 6.45
CA GLY A 55 21.58 -9.00 6.86
C GLY A 55 21.15 -7.53 6.93
N ASP A 56 20.27 -7.10 6.03
CA ASP A 56 19.83 -5.71 5.90
C ASP A 56 18.32 -5.60 5.61
N PHE A 57 17.68 -4.51 6.02
CA PHE A 57 16.28 -4.21 5.69
C PHE A 57 16.07 -4.08 4.17
N GLY A 58 17.11 -3.67 3.43
CA GLY A 58 17.08 -3.61 1.96
C GLY A 58 16.95 -4.99 1.30
N ASP A 59 17.21 -6.07 2.04
CA ASP A 59 17.10 -7.45 1.59
C ASP A 59 15.76 -8.09 1.98
N ILE A 60 14.90 -7.37 2.72
CA ILE A 60 13.53 -7.84 3.01
C ILE A 60 12.75 -7.89 1.70
N PRO A 61 12.05 -9.00 1.41
CA PRO A 61 11.18 -9.08 0.26
C PRO A 61 10.12 -7.98 0.32
N GLU A 62 9.93 -7.28 -0.78
CA GLU A 62 8.96 -6.20 -0.93
C GLU A 62 7.54 -6.63 -0.52
N ALA A 63 7.20 -7.91 -0.70
CA ALA A 63 5.91 -8.48 -0.30
C ALA A 63 5.69 -8.52 1.22
N GLU A 64 6.76 -8.66 2.00
CA GLU A 64 6.71 -8.65 3.47
C GLU A 64 6.72 -7.23 4.00
N LEU A 65 7.45 -6.32 3.35
CA LEU A 65 7.37 -4.89 3.61
C LEU A 65 5.93 -4.36 3.40
N VAL A 66 5.30 -4.71 2.27
CA VAL A 66 3.91 -4.35 1.97
C VAL A 66 2.94 -4.91 3.02
N ALA A 67 3.16 -6.14 3.49
CA ALA A 67 2.31 -6.77 4.48
C ALA A 67 2.39 -6.06 5.84
N ALA A 68 3.61 -5.84 6.34
CA ALA A 68 3.82 -5.14 7.61
C ALA A 68 3.19 -3.74 7.59
N ILE A 69 3.36 -2.99 6.49
CA ILE A 69 2.74 -1.67 6.35
C ILE A 69 1.21 -1.79 6.35
N ALA A 70 0.66 -2.71 5.58
CA ALA A 70 -0.78 -2.87 5.52
C ALA A 70 -1.35 -3.24 6.90
N ASP A 71 -0.71 -4.13 7.64
CA ASP A 71 -1.22 -4.61 8.93
C ASP A 71 -1.16 -3.55 10.04
N HIS A 72 -0.23 -2.59 9.95
CA HIS A 72 -0.02 -1.52 10.94
C HIS A 72 -0.42 -0.12 10.45
N THR A 73 -1.29 -0.06 9.45
CA THR A 73 -1.90 1.20 8.99
C THR A 73 -3.42 1.10 9.00
N ASP A 74 -4.07 2.21 9.35
CA ASP A 74 -5.51 2.31 9.18
C ASP A 74 -5.91 2.21 7.70
N THR A 75 -7.18 1.91 7.45
CA THR A 75 -7.71 1.66 6.10
C THR A 75 -7.44 2.80 5.11
N ARG A 76 -7.49 4.06 5.55
CA ARG A 76 -7.32 5.24 4.68
C ARG A 76 -5.85 5.42 4.29
N THR A 77 -4.96 5.33 5.27
CA THR A 77 -3.51 5.37 5.08
C THR A 77 -3.05 4.24 4.15
N ARG A 78 -3.58 3.03 4.36
CA ARG A 78 -3.32 1.86 3.52
C ARG A 78 -3.72 2.09 2.06
N LEU A 79 -4.90 2.68 1.81
CA LEU A 79 -5.40 2.95 0.47
C LEU A 79 -4.51 3.94 -0.28
N TYR A 80 -4.15 5.07 0.35
CA TYR A 80 -3.27 6.08 -0.25
C TYR A 80 -1.88 5.53 -0.55
N PHE A 81 -1.29 4.86 0.44
CA PHE A 81 0.10 4.44 0.35
C PHE A 81 0.30 3.34 -0.70
N LEU A 82 -0.57 2.33 -0.69
CA LEU A 82 -0.45 1.21 -1.62
C LEU A 82 -0.78 1.62 -3.07
N LEU A 83 -1.75 2.52 -3.28
CA LEU A 83 -2.04 3.08 -4.61
C LEU A 83 -0.90 3.95 -5.15
N GLY A 84 -0.41 4.88 -4.33
CA GLY A 84 0.62 5.84 -4.75
C GLY A 84 1.98 5.19 -4.96
N PHE A 85 2.38 4.28 -4.06
CA PHE A 85 3.75 3.77 -4.00
C PHE A 85 3.96 2.50 -4.84
N TRP A 86 3.01 1.57 -4.80
CA TRP A 86 3.16 0.26 -5.44
C TRP A 86 2.43 0.10 -6.77
N GLY A 87 1.73 1.14 -7.24
CA GLY A 87 0.94 1.05 -8.46
C GLY A 87 -0.12 -0.04 -8.38
N ALA A 88 -0.74 -0.18 -7.20
CA ALA A 88 -1.75 -1.19 -6.94
C ALA A 88 -2.97 -0.99 -7.87
N GLU A 89 -3.55 -2.11 -8.31
CA GLU A 89 -4.75 -2.10 -9.12
C GLU A 89 -5.98 -1.98 -8.22
N PHE A 90 -6.89 -1.06 -8.53
CA PHE A 90 -8.09 -0.82 -7.74
C PHE A 90 -9.33 -1.15 -8.55
N ASP A 91 -10.18 -2.02 -7.99
CA ASP A 91 -11.34 -2.57 -8.68
C ASP A 91 -12.61 -2.30 -7.88
N GLY A 92 -13.71 -1.96 -8.58
CA GLY A 92 -15.03 -1.70 -8.01
C GLY A 92 -16.04 -2.80 -8.38
N TYR A 93 -16.79 -3.29 -7.39
CA TYR A 93 -17.74 -4.40 -7.56
C TYR A 93 -19.17 -3.96 -7.25
N TYR A 94 -20.08 -4.27 -8.18
CA TYR A 94 -21.53 -4.08 -8.00
C TYR A 94 -22.17 -5.27 -7.30
N SER A 95 -23.18 -5.03 -6.46
CA SER A 95 -23.99 -6.03 -5.75
C SER A 95 -24.60 -7.10 -6.65
N ARG A 96 -24.87 -6.81 -7.92
CA ARG A 96 -25.43 -7.75 -8.90
C ARG A 96 -24.39 -8.62 -9.60
N GLY A 97 -23.12 -8.57 -9.19
CA GLY A 97 -22.06 -9.44 -9.71
C GLY A 97 -21.26 -8.88 -10.89
N GLY A 98 -21.25 -7.56 -11.09
CA GLY A 98 -20.39 -6.90 -12.07
C GLY A 98 -19.12 -6.35 -11.43
N CYS A 99 -18.02 -6.27 -12.19
CA CYS A 99 -16.76 -5.69 -11.76
C CYS A 99 -16.28 -4.67 -12.79
N TRP A 100 -15.80 -3.52 -12.31
CA TRP A 100 -15.04 -2.57 -13.10
C TRP A 100 -13.59 -2.58 -12.63
N TYR A 101 -12.69 -2.91 -13.54
CA TYR A 101 -11.28 -3.12 -13.23
C TYR A 101 -10.46 -1.84 -13.44
N HIS A 102 -9.42 -1.67 -12.63
CA HIS A 102 -8.44 -0.58 -12.74
C HIS A 102 -9.08 0.82 -12.74
N ILE A 103 -9.97 1.06 -11.78
CA ILE A 103 -10.61 2.36 -11.58
C ILE A 103 -9.68 3.32 -10.82
N ASP A 104 -9.78 4.60 -11.14
CA ASP A 104 -9.16 5.65 -10.34
C ASP A 104 -9.98 5.91 -9.06
N LEU A 105 -9.36 6.46 -8.02
CA LEU A 105 -10.07 6.87 -6.80
C LEU A 105 -11.21 7.87 -7.08
N ASP A 106 -11.02 8.77 -8.06
CA ASP A 106 -12.05 9.74 -8.46
C ASP A 106 -13.24 9.06 -9.16
N GLN A 107 -13.06 7.84 -9.69
CA GLN A 107 -14.14 7.03 -10.25
C GLN A 107 -14.83 6.15 -9.19
N ALA A 108 -14.21 6.01 -8.02
CA ALA A 108 -14.74 5.22 -6.91
C ALA A 108 -15.82 5.97 -6.13
N VAL A 109 -15.86 7.30 -6.24
CA VAL A 109 -16.85 8.17 -5.61
C VAL A 109 -17.54 9.07 -6.63
N ASN A 110 -18.81 9.40 -6.38
CA ASN A 110 -19.55 10.35 -7.19
C ASN A 110 -19.39 11.79 -6.68
N ASP A 111 -20.06 12.73 -7.36
CA ASP A 111 -20.02 14.16 -7.03
C ASP A 111 -20.53 14.49 -5.60
N ASP A 112 -21.33 13.62 -5.00
CA ASP A 112 -21.84 13.75 -3.61
C ASP A 112 -20.89 13.13 -2.57
N GLY A 113 -19.73 12.63 -2.99
CA GLY A 113 -18.79 11.89 -2.15
C GLY A 113 -19.30 10.50 -1.73
N LYS A 114 -20.23 9.93 -2.50
CA LYS A 114 -20.77 8.58 -2.27
C LYS A 114 -20.07 7.54 -3.12
N ALA A 115 -19.77 6.41 -2.50
CA ALA A 115 -19.19 5.25 -3.16
C ALA A 115 -20.10 4.81 -4.33
N VAL A 116 -19.51 4.64 -5.51
CA VAL A 116 -20.20 4.20 -6.74
C VAL A 116 -20.47 2.69 -6.71
N TYR A 117 -19.64 1.93 -6.00
CA TYR A 117 -19.66 0.47 -5.95
C TYR A 117 -19.90 -0.03 -4.53
N ASP A 118 -20.41 -1.27 -4.38
CA ASP A 118 -20.77 -1.84 -3.09
C ASP A 118 -19.55 -2.42 -2.34
N ARG A 119 -18.53 -2.84 -3.09
CA ARG A 119 -17.27 -3.41 -2.58
C ARG A 119 -16.11 -2.99 -3.46
N TYR A 120 -14.94 -2.85 -2.87
CA TYR A 120 -13.71 -2.51 -3.57
C TYR A 120 -12.60 -3.49 -3.21
N GLU A 121 -11.72 -3.76 -4.17
CA GLU A 121 -10.51 -4.54 -3.93
C GLU A 121 -9.28 -3.78 -4.45
N LEU A 122 -8.24 -3.74 -3.62
CA LEU A 122 -6.93 -3.25 -4.00
C LEU A 122 -5.99 -4.44 -4.16
N THR A 123 -5.53 -4.67 -5.37
CA THR A 123 -4.58 -5.71 -5.70
C THR A 123 -3.18 -5.10 -5.78
N VAL A 124 -2.28 -5.55 -4.89
CA VAL A 124 -0.86 -5.23 -4.99
C VAL A 124 -0.16 -6.40 -5.69
N ILE A 125 0.40 -6.14 -6.87
CA ILE A 125 1.25 -7.10 -7.58
C ILE A 125 2.69 -6.76 -7.23
N VAL A 126 3.26 -7.52 -6.30
CA VAL A 126 4.68 -7.39 -5.98
C VAL A 126 5.43 -8.30 -6.94
N SER A 127 6.12 -7.68 -7.90
CA SER A 127 7.01 -8.41 -8.81
C SER A 127 8.18 -8.91 -8.01
N ALA A 128 8.38 -10.23 -7.99
CA ALA A 128 9.60 -10.76 -7.42
C ALA A 128 10.77 -10.41 -8.35
N PHE A 129 11.87 -9.92 -7.80
CA PHE A 129 13.14 -9.83 -8.52
C PHE A 129 13.53 -11.22 -9.04
N ASP A 130 14.23 -11.26 -10.18
CA ASP A 130 14.87 -12.46 -10.77
C ASP A 130 13.97 -13.69 -10.98
N GLY A 131 12.95 -13.57 -11.84
CA GLY A 131 12.27 -14.73 -12.44
C GLY A 131 11.42 -15.57 -11.48
N LEU A 132 11.25 -15.10 -10.24
CA LEU A 132 10.32 -15.67 -9.28
C LEU A 132 8.88 -15.25 -9.61
N PRO A 133 7.88 -16.07 -9.23
CA PRO A 133 6.47 -15.73 -9.45
C PRO A 133 6.11 -14.45 -8.70
N SER A 134 5.39 -13.56 -9.36
CA SER A 134 4.83 -12.38 -8.69
C SER A 134 3.90 -12.82 -7.56
N SER A 135 4.06 -12.22 -6.38
CA SER A 135 3.11 -12.43 -5.30
C SER A 135 1.98 -11.40 -5.44
N ARG A 136 0.75 -11.89 -5.48
CA ARG A 136 -0.45 -11.06 -5.51
C ARG A 136 -1.04 -10.99 -4.09
N ARG A 137 -1.19 -9.78 -3.56
CA ARG A 137 -1.93 -9.52 -2.32
C ARG A 137 -3.20 -8.73 -2.63
N ILE A 138 -4.31 -9.07 -1.97
CA ILE A 138 -5.62 -8.47 -2.20
C ILE A 138 -6.14 -7.91 -0.87
N TYR A 139 -6.36 -6.60 -0.83
CA TYR A 139 -6.98 -5.89 0.29
C TYR A 139 -8.41 -5.51 -0.09
N ARG A 140 -9.35 -5.65 0.85
CA ARG A 140 -10.77 -5.40 0.59
C ARG A 140 -11.25 -4.19 1.38
N PHE A 141 -12.07 -3.39 0.73
CA PHE A 141 -12.64 -2.16 1.29
C PHE A 141 -14.15 -2.15 1.08
N THR A 142 -14.86 -1.59 2.05
CA THR A 142 -16.30 -1.35 1.99
C THR A 142 -16.59 -0.01 1.33
N ALA A 143 -17.84 0.18 0.89
CA ALA A 143 -18.31 1.50 0.46
C ALA A 143 -18.08 2.58 1.53
N ALA A 144 -18.25 2.24 2.82
CA ALA A 144 -18.04 3.19 3.91
C ALA A 144 -16.57 3.64 4.02
N ASP A 145 -15.61 2.74 3.80
CA ASP A 145 -14.18 3.09 3.80
C ASP A 145 -13.84 4.09 2.69
N ILE A 146 -14.45 3.92 1.50
CA ILE A 146 -14.24 4.79 0.34
C ILE A 146 -14.96 6.13 0.50
N GLU A 147 -16.15 6.15 1.10
CA GLU A 147 -16.83 7.39 1.46
C GLU A 147 -16.08 8.19 2.52
N ASP A 148 -15.55 7.51 3.54
CA ASP A 148 -14.76 8.14 4.59
C ASP A 148 -13.49 8.75 4.00
N PHE A 149 -12.80 8.01 3.12
CA PHE A 149 -11.68 8.50 2.34
C PHE A 149 -12.00 9.81 1.60
N ALA A 150 -13.09 9.84 0.82
CA ALA A 150 -13.43 11.01 0.00
C ALA A 150 -13.73 12.28 0.80
N ARG A 151 -14.21 12.18 2.04
CA ARG A 151 -14.49 13.35 2.90
C ARG A 151 -13.24 14.05 3.42
N THR A 152 -12.09 13.37 3.36
CA THR A 152 -10.83 13.87 3.94
C THR A 152 -9.95 14.59 2.92
N ARG A 153 -10.40 14.68 1.67
CA ARG A 153 -9.73 15.32 0.53
C ARG A 153 -10.25 16.74 0.32
#